data_AF-A0A7W4I8P9-F1
#
_entry.id   AF-A0A7W4I8P9-F1
#
_cell.length_a   1.000
_cell.length_b   1.000
_cell.length_c   1.000
_cell.angle_alpha   90.00
_cell.angle_beta   90.00
_cell.angle_gamma   90.00
#
_symmetry.space_group_name_H-M   'P 1'
#
loop_
_entity.id
_entity.type
_entity.pdbx_description
1 polymer ?
#
loop_
_entity_poly.entity_id
_entity_poly.type
_entity_poly.pdbx_seq_one_letter_code
_entity_poly.pdbx_strand_id
1 'polypeptide(L)' 'LKGEFTIAIVTHNMQQAARCADRVAFFYMGELVEVDNADRMFTAPRERRTQDYITGRFG' A
#
# COMPACT_ATOMS: atom_id res chain seq x y z
N LEU A 1 -3.45 21.12 7.04
CA LEU A 1 -3.47 19.74 7.60
C LEU A 1 -2.37 18.82 7.04
N LYS A 2 -2.36 18.43 5.76
CA LYS A 2 -1.40 17.41 5.25
C LYS A 2 0.10 17.77 5.42
N GLY A 3 0.44 19.05 5.52
CA GLY A 3 1.81 19.53 5.77
C GLY A 3 2.15 19.83 7.24
N GLU A 4 1.20 19.65 8.15
CA GLU A 4 1.38 19.99 9.58
C GLU A 4 1.49 18.74 10.46
N PHE A 5 1.07 17.59 9.94
CA PHE A 5 1.02 16.34 10.69
C PHE A 5 1.50 15.16 9.84
N THR A 6 2.24 14.26 10.46
CA THR A 6 2.54 12.94 9.89
C THR A 6 1.46 11.97 10.35
N ILE A 7 0.79 11.32 9.40
CA ILE A 7 -0.30 10.37 9.66
C ILE A 7 0.13 8.99 9.19
N ALA A 8 0.07 8.00 10.08
CA ALA A 8 0.25 6.59 9.75
C ALA A 8 -1.07 5.85 10.03
N ILE A 9 -1.55 5.11 9.04
CA ILE A 9 -2.82 4.35 9.12
C ILE A 9 -2.55 2.92 8.68
N VAL A 10 -3.05 1.96 9.46
CA VAL A 10 -3.14 0.55 9.07
C VAL A 10 -4.56 0.28 8.62
N THR A 11 -4.76 -0.20 7.39
CA THR A 11 -6.08 -0.43 6.82
C THR A 11 -6.07 -1.59 5.83
N HIS A 12 -7.20 -2.29 5.75
CA HIS A 12 -7.51 -3.24 4.68
C HIS A 12 -8.31 -2.60 3.53
N ASN A 13 -8.70 -1.33 3.67
CA ASN A 13 -9.41 -0.60 2.61
C ASN A 13 -8.41 -0.02 1.61
N MET A 14 -8.04 -0.83 0.62
CA MET A 14 -7.06 -0.47 -0.39
C MET A 14 -7.53 0.72 -1.25
N GLN A 15 -8.83 0.87 -1.51
CA GLN A 15 -9.37 1.99 -2.28
C GLN A 15 -9.24 3.33 -1.54
N GLN A 16 -9.34 3.31 -0.21
CA GLN A 16 -9.07 4.50 0.59
C GLN A 16 -7.57 4.80 0.67
N ALA A 17 -6.74 3.78 0.85
CA ALA A 17 -5.28 3.95 0.83
C ALA A 17 -4.80 4.56 -0.50
N ALA A 18 -5.31 4.07 -1.64
CA ALA A 18 -4.99 4.59 -2.96
C ALA A 18 -5.33 6.07 -3.17
N ARG A 19 -6.38 6.57 -2.52
CA ARG A 19 -6.80 7.97 -2.65
C ARG A 19 -6.13 8.91 -1.66
N CYS A 20 -5.82 8.44 -0.46
CA CYS A 20 -5.43 9.32 0.65
C CYS A 20 -3.94 9.27 0.97
N ALA A 21 -3.27 8.13 0.74
CA ALA A 21 -1.88 7.94 1.15
C ALA A 21 -0.90 8.56 0.15
N ASP A 22 0.17 9.16 0.66
CA ASP A 22 1.32 9.56 -0.17
C ASP A 22 2.19 8.34 -0.49
N ARG A 23 2.41 7.48 0.51
CA ARG A 23 3.20 6.25 0.43
C ARG A 23 2.44 5.09 1.04
N VAL A 24 2.66 3.88 0.52
CA VAL A 24 2.07 2.65 1.05
C VAL A 24 3.18 1.65 1.33
N ALA A 25 3.09 1.00 2.49
CA ALA A 25 3.96 -0.09 2.90
C ALA A 25 3.14 -1.37 2.99
N PHE A 26 3.52 -2.39 2.22
CA PHE A 26 2.90 -3.70 2.26
C PHE A 26 3.70 -4.64 3.16
N PHE A 27 3.04 -5.15 4.20
CA PHE A 27 3.58 -6.16 5.09
C PHE A 27 2.89 -7.50 4.85
N TYR A 28 3.64 -8.57 4.94
CA TYR A 28 3.09 -9.93 4.89
C TYR A 28 3.90 -10.85 5.79
N MET A 29 3.21 -11.54 6.71
CA MET A 29 3.81 -12.46 7.68
C MET A 29 4.95 -11.83 8.50
N GLY A 30 4.80 -10.56 8.88
CA GLY A 30 5.80 -9.83 9.67
C GLY A 30 6.96 -9.24 8.86
N GLU A 31 7.04 -9.51 7.56
CA GLU A 31 8.06 -8.94 6.68
C GLU A 31 7.52 -7.71 5.94
N LEU A 32 8.33 -6.66 5.86
CA LEU A 32 8.07 -5.56 4.95
C LEU A 32 8.45 -5.98 3.53
N VAL A 33 7.45 -6.21 2.70
CA VAL A 33 7.63 -6.72 1.33
C VAL A 33 7.95 -5.60 0.36
N GLU A 34 7.18 -4.50 0.41
CA GLU A 34 7.36 -3.38 -0.52
C GLU A 34 6.92 -2.06 0.11
N VAL A 35 7.65 -0.97 -0.20
CA VAL A 35 7.23 0.40 0.10
C VAL A 35 7.48 1.26 -1.14
N ASP A 36 6.43 1.91 -1.63
CA ASP A 36 6.54 2.87 -2.73
C ASP A 36 5.45 3.96 -2.61
N ASN A 37 5.43 4.91 -3.55
CA ASN A 37 4.34 5.86 -3.68
C ASN A 37 3.02 5.11 -3.94
N ALA A 38 1.91 5.63 -3.40
CA ALA A 38 0.60 4.99 -3.53
C ALA A 38 0.24 4.69 -5.00
N ASP A 39 0.45 5.65 -5.90
CA ASP A 39 0.18 5.49 -7.34
C ASP A 39 0.87 4.24 -7.92
N ARG A 40 2.17 4.07 -7.67
CA ARG A 40 2.93 2.92 -8.15
C ARG A 40 2.49 1.62 -7.48
N MET A 41 2.27 1.64 -6.17
CA MET A 41 1.83 0.47 -5.42
C MET A 41 0.53 -0.11 -6.00
N PHE A 42 -0.44 0.72 -6.40
CA PHE A 42 -1.73 0.26 -6.90
C PHE A 42 -1.82 0.06 -8.42
N THR A 43 -0.88 0.58 -9.21
CA THR A 43 -0.89 0.46 -10.69
C THR A 43 0.14 -0.53 -11.23
N ALA A 44 1.37 -0.46 -10.75
CA ALA A 44 2.51 -1.23 -11.22
C ALA A 44 3.51 -1.51 -10.08
N PRO A 45 3.10 -2.30 -9.06
CA PRO A 45 3.99 -2.69 -7.97
C PRO A 45 5.16 -3.53 -8.51
N ARG A 46 6.29 -3.47 -7.82
CA ARG A 46 7.52 -4.19 -8.20
C ARG A 46 7.49 -5.63 -7.73
N GLU A 47 6.89 -5.88 -6.58
CA GLU A 47 6.84 -7.22 -6.00
C GLU A 47 5.59 -7.97 -6.46
N ARG A 48 5.79 -9.20 -6.93
CA ARG A 48 4.69 -10.08 -7.34
C ARG A 48 3.70 -10.32 -6.19
N ARG A 49 4.19 -10.47 -4.96
CA ARG A 49 3.36 -10.63 -3.75
C ARG A 49 2.48 -9.40 -3.51
N THR A 50 2.97 -8.19 -3.76
CA THR A 50 2.15 -6.97 -3.69
C THR A 50 1.09 -6.97 -4.79
N GLN A 51 1.48 -7.32 -6.03
CA GLN A 51 0.55 -7.37 -7.17
C GLN A 51 -0.58 -8.36 -6.94
N ASP A 52 -0.25 -9.58 -6.52
CA ASP A 52 -1.23 -10.62 -6.26
C ASP A 52 -2.22 -10.16 -5.17
N TYR A 53 -1.76 -9.40 -4.15
CA TYR A 53 -2.56 -8.98 -3.00
C TYR A 53 -3.56 -7.90 -3.41
N ILE A 54 -3.07 -6.90 -4.14
CA ILE A 54 -3.88 -5.78 -4.61
C ILE A 54 -4.93 -6.23 -5.63
N THR A 55 -4.58 -7.19 -6.49
CA THR A 55 -5.49 -7.73 -7.51
C THR A 55 -6.45 -8.80 -6.98
N GLY A 56 -6.35 -9.18 -5.70
CA GLY A 56 -7.21 -10.19 -5.09
C GLY A 56 -6.92 -11.62 -5.59
N ARG A 57 -5.72 -11.89 -6.11
CA ARG A 57 -5.25 -13.23 -6.48
C ARG A 57 -4.72 -14.04 -5.29
N PHE A 58 -4.79 -13.49 -4.09
CA PHE A 58 -4.55 -14.24 -2.85
C PHE A 58 -5.75 -15.14 -2.54
N GLY A 59 -5.53 -16.43 -2.74
CA GLY A 59 -6.31 -17.55 -2.19
C GLY A 59 -5.34 -18.52 -1.54
#